data_AF-A0A202DXA4-F1
#
_entry.id   AF-A0A202DXA4-F1
#
_cell.length_a   1.000
_cell.length_b   1.000
_cell.length_c   1.000
_cell.angle_alpha   90.00
_cell.angle_beta   90.00
_cell.angle_gamma   90.00
#
_symmetry.space_group_name_H-M   'P 1'
#
loop_
_entity.id
_entity.type
_entity.pdbx_description
1 polymer ?
#
loop_
_entity_poly.entity_id
_entity_poly.type
_entity_poly.pdbx_seq_one_letter_code
_entity_poly.pdbx_strand_id
1 'polypeptide(L)'
;DELFATLDEYNHSFYLDNKRRFYLGILSLHKSDKGPFTTIETIEFDNMDDSMLKYFFDFIKSNFDKSIPLLFKPSSHFQENLINNIDQIEIPRVFNHELFKSSNFLALNPGQSKGRLRVFYNEQEYIESQASLEWYDIIVMPKVPDNIQRVSGIINAEFTTPLSHTNILASGWQIPNAVCTEILDKVEKEKLDGCWVQYEVKSTVDHVILNKIDKPTEVSKQPVWSVQRIKLEQPDTHEYKIKNLNELRMSDQYRYGTKAANIGELNHVLSSGSEKLLGFYRIKRPPRENLLPYIADYLKANDQDKDLEEKAITYLKQNISIPNGIALPFSIQQSFLQSSPGIQQAIGKLKMGLELKARQVDALCIRLQQMIVQTRMPDQLRGQIDSFIAKNLAGVSSFVVRSSSNAEDLEHFSAAGIYESFNHVTTADNIFESIKKVWSSLLSPRSIRLRDDVGISLDDCYMGVIIQEEVKSDMGGVMVTTNPLDRNDLFRDVYLNVSSQSVTNVVQGSELPYQYLYNTLEGGGKTVSIGNAKEDLPKIQKAKLQNLAIAGRLLQSHFSPDYTFSTPLDIEWVSYGDKMYIVQLRPYVK
;
A
#
# COMPACT_ATOMS: atom_id res chain seq x y z
N ASP A 1 -2.82 36.27 8.68
CA ASP A 1 -3.96 36.58 7.80
C ASP A 1 -3.53 37.14 6.45
N GLU A 2 -2.68 38.16 6.39
CA GLU A 2 -2.19 38.72 5.11
C GLU A 2 -1.33 37.75 4.28
N LEU A 3 -0.33 37.08 4.89
CA LEU A 3 0.47 36.04 4.20
C LEU A 3 -0.38 34.87 3.68
N PHE A 4 -1.47 34.56 4.39
CA PHE A 4 -2.40 33.52 3.98
C PHE A 4 -3.24 33.98 2.78
N ALA A 5 -3.63 35.25 2.72
CA ALA A 5 -4.38 35.83 1.60
C ALA A 5 -3.55 35.97 0.32
N THR A 6 -2.22 36.15 0.41
CA THR A 6 -1.32 36.35 -0.73
C THR A 6 -0.39 35.15 -0.98
N LEU A 7 -0.69 33.98 -0.42
CA LEU A 7 0.20 32.82 -0.45
C LEU A 7 0.56 32.37 -1.87
N ASP A 8 -0.38 32.40 -2.81
CA ASP A 8 -0.12 31.97 -4.19
C ASP A 8 0.69 33.02 -4.97
N GLU A 9 0.47 34.32 -4.72
CA GLU A 9 1.31 35.41 -5.26
C GLU A 9 2.74 35.34 -4.70
N TYR A 10 2.86 35.05 -3.40
CA TYR A 10 4.14 34.79 -2.76
C TYR A 10 4.84 33.59 -3.41
N ASN A 11 4.14 32.46 -3.55
CA ASN A 11 4.74 31.27 -4.15
C ASN A 11 5.18 31.53 -5.60
N HIS A 12 4.38 32.26 -6.37
CA HIS A 12 4.74 32.63 -7.74
C HIS A 12 6.00 33.50 -7.76
N SER A 13 6.02 34.60 -7.00
CA SER A 13 7.11 35.58 -7.01
C SER A 13 8.44 35.04 -6.46
N PHE A 14 8.42 34.05 -5.57
CA PHE A 14 9.63 33.48 -4.97
C PHE A 14 10.07 32.15 -5.61
N TYR A 15 9.16 31.34 -6.16
CA TYR A 15 9.49 29.98 -6.60
C TYR A 15 9.21 29.69 -8.08
N LEU A 16 8.43 30.52 -8.77
CA LEU A 16 8.00 30.25 -10.15
C LEU A 16 8.36 31.36 -11.16
N ASP A 17 8.54 32.61 -10.72
CA ASP A 17 8.89 33.71 -11.61
C ASP A 17 10.37 33.61 -12.04
N ASN A 18 10.60 33.48 -13.35
CA ASN A 18 11.93 33.44 -13.95
C ASN A 18 12.70 34.78 -13.81
N LYS A 19 12.06 35.84 -13.31
CA LYS A 19 12.68 37.14 -13.01
C LYS A 19 12.67 37.46 -11.51
N ARG A 20 12.40 36.46 -10.67
CA ARG A 20 12.35 36.62 -9.21
C ARG A 20 13.62 37.26 -8.67
N ARG A 21 13.42 38.11 -7.66
CA ARG A 21 14.50 38.84 -6.98
C ARG A 21 15.21 38.00 -5.90
N PHE A 22 14.52 37.05 -5.30
CA PHE A 22 15.02 36.27 -4.17
C PHE A 22 15.11 34.79 -4.54
N TYR A 23 16.15 34.14 -4.03
CA TYR A 23 16.36 32.70 -4.14
C TYR A 23 16.33 32.11 -2.74
N LEU A 24 15.48 31.11 -2.55
CA LEU A 24 15.25 30.48 -1.26
C LEU A 24 15.75 29.03 -1.31
N GLY A 25 16.37 28.60 -0.23
CA GLY A 25 16.80 27.23 -0.06
C GLY A 25 17.11 26.92 1.39
N ILE A 26 17.34 25.64 1.65
CA ILE A 26 17.59 25.07 2.96
C ILE A 26 19.04 24.56 2.97
N LEU A 27 19.79 24.94 4.00
CA LEU A 27 21.11 24.40 4.28
C LEU A 27 21.01 23.37 5.40
N SER A 28 21.46 22.15 5.14
CA SER A 28 21.40 21.04 6.10
C SER A 28 22.79 20.49 6.34
N LEU A 29 23.21 20.42 7.61
CA LEU A 29 24.46 19.79 8.01
C LEU A 29 24.22 18.31 8.29
N HIS A 30 24.93 17.44 7.56
CA HIS A 30 24.90 15.99 7.69
C HIS A 30 26.17 15.48 8.36
N LYS A 31 26.06 14.36 9.07
CA LYS A 31 27.20 13.63 9.64
C LYS A 31 27.34 12.30 8.89
N SER A 32 28.57 11.98 8.50
CA SER A 32 28.91 10.68 7.90
C SER A 32 30.22 10.16 8.45
N ASP A 33 30.52 8.89 8.19
CA ASP A 33 31.80 8.26 8.57
C ASP A 33 33.02 8.96 7.95
N LYS A 34 32.83 9.68 6.82
CA LYS A 34 33.88 10.44 6.13
C LYS A 34 34.03 11.87 6.64
N GLY A 35 33.26 12.26 7.66
CA GLY A 35 33.20 13.61 8.21
C GLY A 35 31.88 14.33 7.90
N PRO A 36 31.69 15.55 8.44
CA PRO A 36 30.51 16.35 8.19
C PRO A 36 30.51 16.92 6.77
N PHE A 37 29.32 17.07 6.19
CA PHE A 37 29.12 17.77 4.93
C PHE A 37 27.79 18.53 4.96
N THR A 38 27.66 19.55 4.13
CA THR A 38 26.44 20.37 4.04
C THR A 38 25.78 20.16 2.69
N THR A 39 24.46 20.01 2.70
CA THR A 39 23.66 20.07 1.49
C THR A 39 22.92 21.39 1.40
N ILE A 40 22.78 21.89 0.18
CA ILE A 40 21.82 22.93 -0.16
C ILE A 40 20.72 22.35 -1.05
N GLU A 41 19.48 22.62 -0.69
CA GLU A 41 18.29 22.19 -1.44
C GLU A 41 17.30 23.33 -1.59
N THR A 42 16.44 23.27 -2.61
CA THR A 42 15.29 24.17 -2.74
C THR A 42 14.04 23.49 -2.17
N ILE A 43 12.89 24.16 -2.27
CA ILE A 43 11.62 23.45 -2.12
C ILE A 43 11.31 22.61 -3.38
N GLU A 44 10.41 21.63 -3.26
CA GLU A 44 10.13 20.62 -4.29
C GLU A 44 9.63 21.20 -5.63
N PHE A 45 8.76 22.22 -5.57
CA PHE A 45 8.14 22.82 -6.76
C PHE A 45 8.87 24.05 -7.30
N ASP A 46 10.07 24.35 -6.79
CA ASP A 46 10.88 25.46 -7.32
C ASP A 46 11.34 25.17 -8.75
N ASN A 47 11.12 26.13 -9.66
CA ASN A 47 11.45 26.01 -11.07
C ASN A 47 12.80 26.63 -11.48
N MET A 48 13.76 26.82 -10.55
CA MET A 48 15.12 27.30 -10.88
C MET A 48 15.65 26.59 -12.13
N ASP A 49 15.97 27.35 -13.18
CA ASP A 49 16.66 26.82 -14.35
C ASP A 49 18.17 26.64 -14.09
N ASP A 50 18.89 26.09 -15.07
CA ASP A 50 20.34 25.83 -14.97
C ASP A 50 21.13 27.09 -14.59
N SER A 51 20.74 28.26 -15.12
CA SER A 51 21.44 29.52 -14.87
C SER A 51 21.21 30.02 -13.44
N MET A 52 19.98 29.92 -12.95
CA MET A 52 19.62 30.28 -11.59
C MET A 52 20.27 29.36 -10.57
N LEU A 53 20.22 28.04 -10.80
CA LEU A 53 20.83 27.05 -9.91
C LEU A 53 22.33 27.27 -9.77
N LYS A 54 23.02 27.51 -10.89
CA LYS A 54 24.46 27.82 -10.88
C LYS A 54 24.76 29.08 -10.08
N TYR A 55 24.07 30.19 -10.37
CA TYR A 55 24.26 31.43 -9.63
C TYR A 55 23.99 31.24 -8.13
N PHE A 56 22.89 30.56 -7.79
CA PHE A 56 22.48 30.31 -6.41
C PHE A 56 23.54 29.50 -5.66
N PHE A 57 24.02 28.42 -6.26
CA PHE A 57 25.04 27.56 -5.68
C PHE A 57 26.39 28.29 -5.53
N ASP A 58 26.85 28.99 -6.57
CA ASP A 58 28.12 29.73 -6.57
C ASP A 58 28.12 30.87 -5.54
N PHE A 59 26.99 31.57 -5.42
CA PHE A 59 26.82 32.63 -4.43
C PHE A 59 26.99 32.07 -3.01
N ILE A 60 26.35 30.92 -2.71
CA ILE A 60 26.42 30.34 -1.37
C ILE A 60 27.81 29.74 -1.12
N LYS A 61 28.36 28.98 -2.07
CA LYS A 61 29.72 28.43 -2.00
C LYS A 61 30.78 29.50 -1.73
N SER A 62 30.62 30.69 -2.32
CA SER A 62 31.56 31.81 -2.12
C SER A 62 31.49 32.44 -0.73
N ASN A 63 30.35 32.29 -0.05
CA ASN A 63 30.07 32.84 1.28
C ASN A 63 30.01 31.77 2.38
N PHE A 64 30.27 30.50 2.07
CA PHE A 64 30.19 29.37 2.98
C PHE A 64 31.58 28.94 3.48
N ASP A 65 31.62 28.24 4.61
CA ASP A 65 32.86 27.71 5.18
C ASP A 65 33.49 26.66 4.26
N LYS A 66 34.69 26.97 3.75
CA LYS A 66 35.42 26.11 2.79
C LYS A 66 35.96 24.83 3.41
N SER A 67 35.96 24.70 4.74
CA SER A 67 36.39 23.49 5.43
C SER A 67 35.35 22.38 5.41
N ILE A 68 34.08 22.71 5.12
CA ILE A 68 32.97 21.76 5.07
C ILE A 68 32.53 21.59 3.61
N PRO A 69 32.50 20.36 3.07
CA PRO A 69 32.01 20.13 1.71
C PRO A 69 30.56 20.61 1.56
N LEU A 70 30.30 21.41 0.51
CA LEU A 70 28.95 21.86 0.14
C LEU A 70 28.50 21.14 -1.13
N LEU A 71 27.35 20.46 -1.05
CA LEU A 71 26.76 19.70 -2.15
C LEU A 71 25.35 20.23 -2.45
N PHE A 72 24.97 20.29 -3.71
CA PHE A 72 23.58 20.53 -4.10
C PHE A 72 22.78 19.22 -3.99
N LYS A 73 21.61 19.28 -3.35
CA LYS A 73 20.67 18.17 -3.27
C LYS A 73 19.41 18.56 -4.07
N PRO A 74 19.18 17.94 -5.24
CA PRO A 74 17.97 18.19 -6.02
C PRO A 74 16.72 17.82 -5.22
N SER A 75 15.72 18.71 -5.22
CA SER A 75 14.48 18.53 -4.45
C SER A 75 13.35 17.88 -5.26
N SER A 76 13.52 17.74 -6.57
CA SER A 76 12.54 17.14 -7.47
C SER A 76 13.17 16.50 -8.71
N HIS A 77 12.40 15.64 -9.37
CA HIS A 77 12.75 15.03 -10.66
C HIS A 77 13.05 16.07 -11.74
N PHE A 78 12.44 17.27 -11.67
CA PHE A 78 12.78 18.37 -12.56
C PHE A 78 14.24 18.79 -12.37
N GLN A 79 14.64 19.08 -11.13
CA GLN A 79 16.02 19.47 -10.81
C GLN A 79 17.02 18.33 -10.98
N GLU A 80 16.64 17.08 -10.69
CA GLU A 80 17.47 15.90 -10.98
C GLU A 80 17.83 15.84 -12.48
N ASN A 81 16.85 16.11 -13.35
CA ASN A 81 17.09 16.12 -14.79
C ASN A 81 17.93 17.30 -15.24
N LEU A 82 17.75 18.49 -14.66
CA LEU A 82 18.56 19.67 -14.96
C LEU A 82 20.01 19.44 -14.53
N ILE A 83 20.22 19.06 -13.28
CA ILE A 83 21.56 18.92 -12.70
C ILE A 83 22.36 17.86 -13.45
N ASN A 84 21.74 16.77 -13.92
CA ASN A 84 22.41 15.73 -14.71
C ASN A 84 23.10 16.25 -15.98
N ASN A 85 22.72 17.42 -16.50
CA ASN A 85 23.36 18.05 -17.66
C ASN A 85 24.49 19.03 -17.27
N ILE A 86 24.65 19.33 -15.98
CA ILE A 86 25.69 20.20 -15.42
C ILE A 86 26.84 19.32 -14.92
N ASP A 87 28.09 19.75 -15.10
CA ASP A 87 29.27 19.00 -14.62
C ASP A 87 29.29 18.90 -13.08
N GLN A 88 29.64 17.74 -12.53
CA GLN A 88 29.76 17.54 -11.08
C GLN A 88 30.87 18.38 -10.45
N ILE A 89 31.88 18.78 -11.22
CA ILE A 89 32.94 19.69 -10.77
C ILE A 89 32.36 21.09 -10.52
N GLU A 90 31.42 21.50 -11.36
CA GLU A 90 30.77 22.81 -11.30
C GLU A 90 29.79 22.87 -10.13
N ILE A 91 28.85 21.92 -10.09
CA ILE A 91 27.92 21.75 -8.97
C ILE A 91 28.06 20.32 -8.42
N PRO A 92 28.89 20.14 -7.38
CA PRO A 92 28.94 18.92 -6.59
C PRO A 92 27.56 18.61 -6.03
N ARG A 93 27.15 17.34 -6.06
CA ARG A 93 25.77 16.97 -5.72
C ARG A 93 25.66 15.66 -4.97
N VAL A 94 24.52 15.48 -4.32
CA VAL A 94 24.09 14.23 -3.71
C VAL A 94 22.60 14.07 -3.92
N PHE A 95 22.17 12.88 -4.32
CA PHE A 95 20.76 12.57 -4.49
C PHE A 95 20.13 12.13 -3.17
N ASN A 96 18.83 12.37 -3.06
CA ASN A 96 18.07 12.02 -1.87
C ASN A 96 18.22 10.52 -1.50
N HIS A 97 18.11 9.62 -2.47
CA HIS A 97 18.24 8.17 -2.25
C HIS A 97 19.65 7.74 -1.78
N GLU A 98 20.70 8.51 -2.09
CA GLU A 98 22.08 8.24 -1.62
C GLU A 98 22.24 8.58 -0.14
N LEU A 99 21.53 9.61 0.33
CA LEU A 99 21.46 9.94 1.76
C LEU A 99 20.68 8.89 2.54
N PHE A 100 19.52 8.45 2.00
CA PHE A 100 18.69 7.43 2.65
C PHE A 100 19.38 6.07 2.82
N LYS A 101 20.25 5.65 1.88
CA LYS A 101 21.05 4.41 2.02
C LYS A 101 21.98 4.41 3.24
N SER A 102 22.29 5.58 3.81
CA SER A 102 23.15 5.71 5.00
C SER A 102 22.40 5.75 6.34
N SER A 103 21.06 5.80 6.33
CA SER A 103 20.29 5.79 7.58
C SER A 103 20.25 4.39 8.18
N ASN A 104 20.40 4.27 9.50
CA ASN A 104 20.22 3.01 10.24
C ASN A 104 18.81 2.86 10.82
N PHE A 105 17.93 3.84 10.58
CA PHE A 105 16.59 3.90 11.16
C PHE A 105 15.54 4.40 10.19
N LEU A 106 14.34 3.81 10.26
CA LEU A 106 13.14 4.28 9.59
C LEU A 106 11.92 4.08 10.51
N ALA A 107 11.25 5.17 10.86
CA ALA A 107 9.97 5.13 11.56
C ALA A 107 8.86 4.72 10.57
N LEU A 108 8.38 3.48 10.65
CA LEU A 108 7.34 2.95 9.75
C LEU A 108 5.93 3.25 10.27
N ASN A 109 5.72 3.08 11.58
CA ASN A 109 4.47 3.43 12.26
C ASN A 109 4.80 4.09 13.60
N PRO A 110 4.78 5.44 13.68
CA PRO A 110 5.03 6.15 14.91
C PRO A 110 3.99 5.83 15.98
N GLY A 111 4.44 5.73 17.22
CA GLY A 111 3.59 5.36 18.35
C GLY A 111 4.41 5.01 19.57
N GLN A 112 3.72 4.62 20.63
CA GLN A 112 4.35 4.15 21.85
C GLN A 112 3.58 2.98 22.43
N SER A 113 4.29 2.05 23.06
CA SER A 113 3.70 0.96 23.80
C SER A 113 4.59 0.54 24.97
N LYS A 114 4.01 -0.25 25.87
CA LYS A 114 4.74 -0.93 26.95
C LYS A 114 4.58 -2.42 26.75
N GLY A 115 5.68 -3.16 26.74
CA GLY A 115 5.63 -4.58 26.42
C GLY A 115 6.88 -5.32 26.86
N ARG A 116 6.82 -6.64 26.77
CA ARG A 116 7.99 -7.50 27.00
C ARG A 116 8.73 -7.68 25.67
N LEU A 117 9.99 -7.30 25.63
CA LEU A 117 10.80 -7.46 24.43
C LEU A 117 11.11 -8.95 24.19
N ARG A 118 10.95 -9.41 22.95
CA ARG A 118 11.26 -10.77 22.51
C ARG A 118 12.07 -10.72 21.23
N VAL A 119 13.26 -11.28 21.26
CA VAL A 119 14.17 -11.31 20.10
C VAL A 119 14.13 -12.67 19.44
N PHE A 120 14.07 -12.69 18.10
CA PHE A 120 14.29 -13.89 17.30
C PHE A 120 15.25 -13.58 16.17
N TYR A 121 16.26 -14.43 15.98
CA TYR A 121 17.31 -14.21 14.98
C TYR A 121 16.92 -14.77 13.60
N ASN A 122 15.85 -15.55 13.53
CA ASN A 122 15.31 -16.10 12.30
C ASN A 122 13.82 -16.48 12.48
N GLU A 123 13.16 -16.77 11.36
CA GLU A 123 11.73 -17.14 11.35
C GLU A 123 11.46 -18.48 12.06
N GLN A 124 12.40 -19.43 12.00
CA GLN A 124 12.25 -20.74 12.63
C GLN A 124 12.14 -20.62 14.16
N GLU A 125 13.01 -19.82 14.79
CA GLU A 125 12.96 -19.52 16.22
C GLU A 125 11.63 -18.87 16.63
N TYR A 126 11.11 -17.97 15.80
CA TYR A 126 9.80 -17.34 16.01
C TYR A 126 8.68 -18.38 15.99
N ILE A 127 8.63 -19.25 14.97
CA ILE A 127 7.62 -20.29 14.81
C ILE A 127 7.62 -21.25 16.02
N GLU A 128 8.80 -21.70 16.45
CA GLU A 128 8.94 -22.60 17.60
C GLU A 128 8.48 -21.95 18.91
N SER A 129 8.66 -20.64 19.03
CA SER A 129 8.30 -19.86 20.22
C SER A 129 6.89 -19.27 20.16
N GLN A 130 6.16 -19.44 19.06
CA GLN A 130 4.90 -18.73 18.80
C GLN A 130 3.85 -18.99 19.89
N ALA A 131 3.77 -20.21 20.42
CA ALA A 131 2.86 -20.57 21.50
C ALA A 131 3.17 -19.89 22.85
N SER A 132 4.37 -19.32 23.01
CA SER A 132 4.80 -18.60 24.23
C SER A 132 4.60 -17.09 24.14
N LEU A 133 4.21 -16.60 22.97
CA LEU A 133 4.06 -15.18 22.70
C LEU A 133 2.71 -14.69 23.21
N GLU A 134 2.73 -13.49 23.76
CA GLU A 134 1.57 -12.83 24.34
C GLU A 134 1.28 -11.53 23.61
N TRP A 135 0.04 -11.03 23.73
CA TRP A 135 -0.39 -9.81 23.04
C TRP A 135 0.43 -8.55 23.42
N TYR A 136 1.05 -8.57 24.60
CA TYR A 136 1.89 -7.49 25.12
C TYR A 136 3.36 -7.59 24.69
N ASP A 137 3.76 -8.63 23.95
CA ASP A 137 5.15 -8.76 23.52
C ASP A 137 5.48 -7.69 22.47
N ILE A 138 6.76 -7.31 22.40
CA ILE A 138 7.34 -6.44 21.37
C ILE A 138 8.40 -7.28 20.66
N ILE A 139 8.23 -7.49 19.35
CA ILE A 139 9.06 -8.42 18.59
C ILE A 139 10.21 -7.69 17.92
N VAL A 140 11.42 -8.21 18.10
CA VAL A 140 12.64 -7.79 17.39
C VAL A 140 13.12 -8.95 16.52
N MET A 141 13.21 -8.73 15.21
CA MET A 141 13.66 -9.74 14.25
C MET A 141 14.40 -9.08 13.08
N PRO A 142 15.26 -9.80 12.34
CA PRO A 142 15.77 -9.31 11.06
C PRO A 142 14.64 -8.87 10.13
N LYS A 143 13.73 -9.81 9.84
CA LYS A 143 12.50 -9.56 9.08
C LYS A 143 11.35 -10.29 9.73
N VAL A 144 10.30 -9.55 10.05
CA VAL A 144 9.09 -10.09 10.68
C VAL A 144 8.22 -10.75 9.61
N PRO A 145 7.72 -11.97 9.83
CA PRO A 145 6.92 -12.67 8.83
C PRO A 145 5.49 -12.10 8.76
N ASP A 146 4.84 -12.23 7.59
CA ASP A 146 3.48 -11.71 7.35
C ASP A 146 2.42 -12.37 8.24
N ASN A 147 2.67 -13.59 8.71
CA ASN A 147 1.78 -14.38 9.56
C ASN A 147 1.94 -14.09 11.06
N ILE A 148 2.57 -12.96 11.43
CA ILE A 148 2.77 -12.56 12.81
C ILE A 148 1.43 -12.48 13.57
N GLN A 149 1.41 -13.02 14.79
CA GLN A 149 0.28 -12.80 15.70
C GLN A 149 0.21 -11.36 16.18
N ARG A 150 -0.97 -10.94 16.68
CA ARG A 150 -1.13 -9.59 17.22
C ARG A 150 -0.25 -9.39 18.45
N VAL A 151 0.59 -8.35 18.40
CA VAL A 151 1.56 -7.97 19.43
C VAL A 151 1.44 -6.48 19.75
N SER A 152 2.29 -5.96 20.65
CA SER A 152 2.27 -4.55 21.09
C SER A 152 3.35 -3.69 20.44
N GLY A 153 4.24 -4.26 19.65
CA GLY A 153 5.23 -3.49 18.88
C GLY A 153 6.09 -4.38 18.00
N ILE A 154 6.66 -3.78 16.96
CA ILE A 154 7.50 -4.45 15.97
C ILE A 154 8.78 -3.64 15.74
N ILE A 155 9.93 -4.30 15.68
CA ILE A 155 11.21 -3.72 15.27
C ILE A 155 11.90 -4.68 14.27
N ASN A 156 12.12 -4.21 13.05
CA ASN A 156 12.85 -4.96 12.02
C ASN A 156 14.32 -4.52 12.01
N ALA A 157 15.27 -5.47 11.97
CA ALA A 157 16.69 -5.18 11.81
C ALA A 157 17.10 -5.06 10.32
N GLU A 158 16.27 -5.52 9.40
CA GLU A 158 16.46 -5.31 7.97
C GLU A 158 15.45 -4.28 7.43
N PHE A 159 15.84 -3.59 6.36
CA PHE A 159 14.96 -2.62 5.72
C PHE A 159 13.71 -3.27 5.15
N THR A 160 12.57 -2.66 5.46
CA THR A 160 11.28 -2.96 4.83
C THR A 160 10.62 -1.65 4.37
N THR A 161 9.56 -1.77 3.57
CA THR A 161 8.87 -0.61 3.02
C THR A 161 7.66 -0.22 3.87
N PRO A 162 7.22 1.06 3.84
CA PRO A 162 6.00 1.50 4.50
C PRO A 162 4.73 0.77 4.05
N LEU A 163 4.72 0.21 2.83
CA LEU A 163 3.60 -0.56 2.29
C LEU A 163 3.73 -2.07 2.51
N SER A 164 4.69 -2.52 3.32
CA SER A 164 4.80 -3.94 3.69
C SER A 164 3.57 -4.40 4.46
N HIS A 165 3.16 -5.67 4.26
CA HIS A 165 2.02 -6.25 4.96
C HIS A 165 2.13 -6.11 6.48
N THR A 166 3.34 -6.33 7.03
CA THR A 166 3.60 -6.17 8.47
C THR A 166 3.38 -4.74 8.95
N ASN A 167 3.70 -3.71 8.14
CA ASN A 167 3.42 -2.33 8.51
C ASN A 167 1.93 -2.00 8.42
N ILE A 168 1.22 -2.51 7.41
CA ILE A 168 -0.25 -2.35 7.30
C ILE A 168 -0.94 -2.98 8.52
N LEU A 169 -0.50 -4.18 8.95
CA LEU A 169 -0.98 -4.82 10.17
C LEU A 169 -0.69 -3.97 11.41
N ALA A 170 0.55 -3.47 11.55
CA ALA A 170 0.93 -2.62 12.68
C ALA A 170 0.09 -1.33 12.76
N SER A 171 -0.21 -0.71 11.62
CA SER A 171 -1.10 0.45 11.51
C SER A 171 -2.51 0.10 11.97
N GLY A 172 -3.09 -0.98 11.42
CA GLY A 172 -4.42 -1.45 11.79
C GLY A 172 -4.55 -1.86 13.27
N TRP A 173 -3.46 -2.35 13.87
CA TRP A 173 -3.41 -2.65 15.31
C TRP A 173 -3.07 -1.45 16.18
N GLN A 174 -2.68 -0.32 15.58
CA GLN A 174 -2.23 0.90 16.24
C GLN A 174 -1.01 0.70 17.15
N ILE A 175 -0.02 -0.07 16.67
CA ILE A 175 1.21 -0.39 17.43
C ILE A 175 2.46 0.23 16.79
N PRO A 176 3.46 0.64 17.58
CA PRO A 176 4.71 1.15 17.02
C PRO A 176 5.44 0.12 16.16
N ASN A 177 5.94 0.56 14.99
CA ASN A 177 6.73 -0.24 14.06
C ASN A 177 7.91 0.59 13.51
N ALA A 178 9.11 0.01 13.45
CA ALA A 178 10.28 0.67 12.92
C ALA A 178 11.26 -0.33 12.28
N VAL A 179 12.13 0.20 11.41
CA VAL A 179 13.40 -0.44 11.03
C VAL A 179 14.50 0.19 11.86
N CYS A 180 15.37 -0.64 12.42
CA CYS A 180 16.59 -0.22 13.09
C CYS A 180 17.68 -1.26 12.88
N THR A 181 18.64 -1.00 12.00
CA THR A 181 19.62 -2.01 11.54
C THR A 181 20.55 -2.50 12.64
N GLU A 182 20.83 -1.65 13.63
CA GLU A 182 21.68 -1.95 14.78
C GLU A 182 20.91 -2.50 15.99
N ILE A 183 19.61 -2.80 15.85
CA ILE A 183 18.77 -3.16 17.00
C ILE A 183 19.22 -4.45 17.70
N LEU A 184 19.68 -5.44 16.92
CA LEU A 184 20.10 -6.73 17.47
C LEU A 184 21.33 -6.55 18.37
N ASP A 185 22.33 -5.80 17.89
CA ASP A 185 23.53 -5.47 18.66
C ASP A 185 23.19 -4.68 19.93
N LYS A 186 22.26 -3.70 19.82
CA LYS A 186 21.80 -2.92 20.97
C LYS A 186 21.14 -3.80 22.03
N VAL A 187 20.23 -4.69 21.62
CA VAL A 187 19.49 -5.55 22.54
C VAL A 187 20.41 -6.57 23.22
N GLU A 188 21.38 -7.12 22.51
CA GLU A 188 22.39 -8.00 23.07
C GLU A 188 23.28 -7.27 24.10
N LYS A 189 23.84 -6.11 23.72
CA LYS A 189 24.72 -5.30 24.57
C LYS A 189 24.04 -4.85 25.85
N GLU A 190 22.77 -4.43 25.77
CA GLU A 190 22.00 -3.94 26.91
C GLU A 190 21.24 -5.04 27.66
N LYS A 191 21.30 -6.30 27.18
CA LYS A 191 20.56 -7.46 27.71
C LYS A 191 19.07 -7.13 27.88
N LEU A 192 18.44 -6.75 26.78
CA LEU A 192 17.03 -6.31 26.75
C LEU A 192 16.05 -7.45 26.44
N ASP A 193 16.50 -8.59 25.91
CA ASP A 193 15.59 -9.72 25.62
C ASP A 193 14.92 -10.23 26.91
N GLY A 194 13.61 -10.44 26.84
CA GLY A 194 12.75 -10.78 27.97
C GLY A 194 12.47 -9.64 28.96
N CYS A 195 13.10 -8.47 28.82
CA CYS A 195 12.84 -7.32 29.69
C CYS A 195 11.53 -6.62 29.33
N TRP A 196 10.93 -5.97 30.32
CA TRP A 196 9.84 -5.02 30.07
C TRP A 196 10.43 -3.68 29.65
N VAL A 197 9.87 -3.13 28.57
CA VAL A 197 10.32 -1.86 28.00
C VAL A 197 9.14 -0.95 27.68
N GLN A 198 9.37 0.34 27.81
CA GLN A 198 8.60 1.35 27.09
C GLN A 198 9.27 1.58 25.74
N TYR A 199 8.56 1.24 24.67
CA TYR A 199 8.98 1.38 23.29
C TYR A 199 8.30 2.57 22.66
N GLU A 200 9.07 3.45 22.04
CA GLU A 200 8.58 4.61 21.32
C GLU A 200 9.27 4.77 19.97
N VAL A 201 8.46 5.09 18.95
CA VAL A 201 8.88 5.40 17.58
C VAL A 201 8.41 6.80 17.24
N LYS A 202 9.34 7.66 16.85
CA LYS A 202 9.10 9.04 16.41
C LYS A 202 9.72 9.27 15.05
N SER A 203 9.04 10.03 14.19
CA SER A 203 9.60 10.44 12.88
C SER A 203 10.64 11.57 13.00
N THR A 204 10.78 12.17 14.18
CA THR A 204 11.68 13.31 14.44
C THR A 204 13.05 12.91 14.99
N VAL A 205 13.30 11.61 15.15
CA VAL A 205 14.57 11.05 15.66
C VAL A 205 15.07 9.99 14.69
N ASP A 206 16.34 9.62 14.85
CA ASP A 206 17.07 8.68 14.01
C ASP A 206 17.32 7.32 14.70
N HIS A 207 16.57 6.98 15.74
CA HIS A 207 16.74 5.75 16.51
C HIS A 207 15.44 5.30 17.20
N VAL A 208 15.38 4.00 17.54
CA VAL A 208 14.32 3.49 18.43
C VAL A 208 14.60 3.84 19.89
N ILE A 209 13.56 4.29 20.59
CA ILE A 209 13.62 4.60 22.02
C ILE A 209 13.11 3.39 22.78
N LEU A 210 13.99 2.76 23.56
CA LEU A 210 13.68 1.62 24.43
C LEU A 210 14.15 1.94 25.85
N ASN A 211 13.20 2.08 26.77
CA ASN A 211 13.50 2.33 28.18
C ASN A 211 13.05 1.13 29.02
N LYS A 212 13.95 0.52 29.80
CA LYS A 212 13.58 -0.57 30.73
C LYS A 212 12.58 -0.06 31.77
N ILE A 213 11.55 -0.86 32.04
CA ILE A 213 10.51 -0.58 33.04
C ILE A 213 10.22 -1.86 33.85
N ASP A 214 9.51 -1.72 34.96
CA ASP A 214 8.91 -2.87 35.66
C ASP A 214 7.68 -3.39 34.91
N LYS A 215 7.31 -4.64 35.17
CA LYS A 215 6.09 -5.25 34.61
C LYS A 215 4.86 -4.40 34.96
N PRO A 216 4.13 -3.84 33.98
CA PRO A 216 2.96 -3.02 34.27
C PRO A 216 1.83 -3.88 34.87
N THR A 217 1.13 -3.34 35.86
CA THR A 217 0.00 -4.02 36.54
C THR A 217 -1.20 -4.24 35.61
N GLU A 218 -1.37 -3.33 34.65
CA GLU A 218 -2.47 -3.29 33.67
C GLU A 218 -2.43 -4.43 32.65
N VAL A 219 -1.28 -5.09 32.46
CA VAL A 219 -1.13 -6.20 31.50
C VAL A 219 -2.01 -7.42 31.86
N SER A 220 -2.47 -7.50 33.11
CA SER A 220 -3.44 -8.51 33.53
C SER A 220 -4.84 -8.31 32.92
N LYS A 221 -5.16 -7.10 32.42
CA LYS A 221 -6.42 -6.80 31.76
C LYS A 221 -6.26 -7.02 30.26
N GLN A 222 -7.07 -7.90 29.69
CA GLN A 222 -7.08 -8.08 28.24
C GLN A 222 -7.51 -6.77 27.55
N PRO A 223 -6.87 -6.43 26.42
CA PRO A 223 -7.15 -5.19 25.72
C PRO A 223 -8.55 -5.18 25.09
N VAL A 224 -9.15 -4.00 24.93
CA VAL A 224 -10.54 -3.81 24.45
C VAL A 224 -10.83 -4.55 23.14
N TRP A 225 -9.86 -4.57 22.23
CA TRP A 225 -9.99 -5.26 20.95
C TRP A 225 -10.19 -6.77 21.08
N SER A 226 -9.76 -7.40 22.17
CA SER A 226 -10.00 -8.84 22.42
C SER A 226 -11.47 -9.16 22.73
N VAL A 227 -12.28 -8.13 22.97
CA VAL A 227 -13.70 -8.23 23.32
C VAL A 227 -14.59 -7.72 22.18
N GLN A 228 -14.06 -6.89 21.28
CA GLN A 228 -14.81 -6.29 20.18
C GLN A 228 -15.05 -7.30 19.07
N ARG A 229 -16.31 -7.54 18.73
CA ARG A 229 -16.71 -8.41 17.61
C ARG A 229 -17.10 -7.57 16.40
N ILE A 230 -16.47 -7.83 15.27
CA ILE A 230 -16.85 -7.24 13.99
C ILE A 230 -18.09 -7.98 13.50
N LYS A 231 -19.15 -7.24 13.25
CA LYS A 231 -20.37 -7.79 12.67
C LYS A 231 -20.31 -7.61 11.16
N LEU A 232 -20.28 -8.73 10.43
CA LEU A 232 -20.45 -8.71 8.98
C LEU A 232 -21.89 -8.34 8.64
N GLU A 233 -22.05 -7.56 7.58
CA GLU A 233 -23.35 -7.40 6.94
C GLU A 233 -23.76 -8.72 6.28
N GLN A 234 -25.07 -9.00 6.22
CA GLN A 234 -25.55 -10.28 5.72
C GLN A 234 -25.25 -10.41 4.22
N PRO A 235 -24.47 -11.42 3.81
CA PRO A 235 -24.18 -11.67 2.41
C PRO A 235 -25.43 -12.18 1.71
N ASP A 236 -25.56 -11.84 0.44
CA ASP A 236 -26.71 -12.22 -0.36
C ASP A 236 -26.39 -13.48 -1.18
N THR A 237 -26.85 -14.63 -0.67
CA THR A 237 -26.55 -15.95 -1.24
C THR A 237 -27.66 -16.48 -2.15
N HIS A 238 -28.58 -15.63 -2.63
CA HIS A 238 -29.53 -16.05 -3.66
C HIS A 238 -28.79 -16.53 -4.92
N GLU A 239 -29.44 -17.32 -5.79
CA GLU A 239 -28.82 -17.83 -7.01
C GLU A 239 -28.44 -16.71 -7.99
N TYR A 240 -27.23 -16.17 -7.83
CA TYR A 240 -26.64 -15.19 -8.74
C TYR A 240 -25.84 -15.87 -9.83
N LYS A 241 -25.82 -15.22 -11.00
CA LYS A 241 -25.09 -15.67 -12.18
C LYS A 241 -23.67 -15.11 -12.18
N ILE A 242 -22.76 -15.80 -12.86
CA ILE A 242 -21.44 -15.25 -13.21
C ILE A 242 -21.65 -13.97 -14.03
N LYS A 243 -20.86 -12.93 -13.75
CA LYS A 243 -20.90 -11.63 -14.44
C LYS A 243 -19.53 -11.25 -14.99
N ASN A 244 -19.52 -10.41 -16.03
CA ASN A 244 -18.32 -9.69 -16.41
C ASN A 244 -17.97 -8.65 -15.34
N LEU A 245 -16.68 -8.38 -15.13
CA LEU A 245 -16.27 -7.39 -14.13
C LEU A 245 -16.88 -6.00 -14.41
N ASN A 246 -16.98 -5.59 -15.68
CA ASN A 246 -17.56 -4.30 -16.06
C ASN A 246 -19.08 -4.15 -15.81
N GLU A 247 -19.77 -5.25 -15.51
CA GLU A 247 -21.20 -5.28 -15.15
C GLU A 247 -21.43 -5.13 -13.64
N LEU A 248 -20.36 -5.21 -12.83
CA LEU A 248 -20.46 -5.08 -11.37
C LEU A 248 -20.46 -3.61 -10.93
N ARG A 249 -21.04 -3.36 -9.75
CA ARG A 249 -21.03 -2.07 -9.05
C ARG A 249 -20.64 -2.25 -7.58
N MET A 250 -20.40 -1.16 -6.85
CA MET A 250 -20.14 -1.20 -5.40
C MET A 250 -21.12 -2.05 -4.60
N SER A 251 -22.41 -1.98 -4.91
CA SER A 251 -23.44 -2.76 -4.22
C SER A 251 -23.34 -4.27 -4.42
N ASP A 252 -22.57 -4.74 -5.41
CA ASP A 252 -22.34 -6.17 -5.65
C ASP A 252 -21.30 -6.78 -4.69
N GLN A 253 -20.69 -6.01 -3.78
CA GLN A 253 -19.73 -6.52 -2.78
C GLN A 253 -20.29 -7.65 -1.91
N TYR A 254 -21.60 -7.63 -1.62
CA TYR A 254 -22.29 -8.66 -0.83
C TYR A 254 -22.54 -9.97 -1.57
N ARG A 255 -22.20 -10.02 -2.85
CA ARG A 255 -22.45 -11.16 -3.75
C ARG A 255 -21.18 -11.70 -4.39
N TYR A 256 -20.22 -10.83 -4.70
CA TYR A 256 -18.96 -11.19 -5.38
C TYR A 256 -17.71 -10.81 -4.57
N GLY A 257 -17.88 -10.18 -3.41
CA GLY A 257 -16.80 -9.67 -2.57
C GLY A 257 -16.30 -8.28 -2.99
N THR A 258 -15.55 -7.66 -2.08
CA THR A 258 -15.16 -6.25 -2.16
C THR A 258 -14.24 -5.98 -3.36
N LYS A 259 -13.25 -6.84 -3.61
CA LYS A 259 -12.30 -6.67 -4.72
C LYS A 259 -12.98 -6.69 -6.08
N ALA A 260 -13.90 -7.63 -6.29
CA ALA A 260 -14.64 -7.74 -7.56
C ALA A 260 -15.54 -6.52 -7.78
N ALA A 261 -16.24 -6.08 -6.73
CA ALA A 261 -17.06 -4.87 -6.77
C ALA A 261 -16.20 -3.63 -7.08
N ASN A 262 -15.02 -3.49 -6.47
CA ASN A 262 -14.11 -2.35 -6.68
C ASN A 262 -13.67 -2.24 -8.13
N ILE A 263 -13.26 -3.36 -8.73
CA ILE A 263 -12.86 -3.39 -10.14
C ILE A 263 -14.06 -3.12 -11.07
N GLY A 264 -15.25 -3.59 -10.72
CA GLY A 264 -16.47 -3.28 -11.47
C GLY A 264 -16.87 -1.83 -11.44
N GLU A 265 -16.82 -1.21 -10.25
CA GLU A 265 -17.07 0.22 -10.11
C GLU A 265 -16.03 1.04 -10.87
N LEU A 266 -14.76 0.63 -10.86
CA LEU A 266 -13.72 1.30 -11.63
C LEU A 266 -14.02 1.24 -13.14
N ASN A 267 -14.48 0.11 -13.66
CA ASN A 267 -14.95 0.00 -15.04
C ASN A 267 -16.11 0.97 -15.33
N HIS A 268 -17.04 1.11 -14.39
CA HIS A 268 -18.15 2.06 -14.52
C HIS A 268 -17.66 3.50 -14.57
N VAL A 269 -16.79 3.90 -13.65
CA VAL A 269 -16.19 5.24 -13.61
C VAL A 269 -15.43 5.55 -14.90
N LEU A 270 -14.63 4.60 -15.40
CA LEU A 270 -13.90 4.78 -16.66
C LEU A 270 -14.81 4.87 -17.87
N SER A 271 -15.96 4.20 -17.89
CA SER A 271 -16.86 4.20 -19.06
C SER A 271 -17.85 5.37 -19.04
N SER A 272 -18.50 5.58 -17.89
CA SER A 272 -19.61 6.51 -17.69
C SER A 272 -19.22 7.81 -16.99
N GLY A 273 -18.01 7.90 -16.41
CA GLY A 273 -17.59 9.04 -15.60
C GLY A 273 -18.15 8.98 -14.17
N SER A 274 -17.83 10.01 -13.38
CA SER A 274 -18.45 10.22 -12.07
C SER A 274 -18.40 11.70 -11.67
N GLU A 275 -19.51 12.22 -11.15
CA GLU A 275 -19.61 13.58 -10.60
C GLU A 275 -18.69 13.80 -9.38
N LYS A 276 -18.21 12.70 -8.77
CA LYS A 276 -17.31 12.75 -7.61
C LYS A 276 -15.85 12.96 -7.97
N LEU A 277 -15.42 12.84 -9.24
CA LEU A 277 -13.98 12.76 -9.59
C LEU A 277 -13.15 13.97 -9.11
N LEU A 278 -13.75 15.16 -9.08
CA LEU A 278 -13.11 16.39 -8.62
C LEU A 278 -13.29 16.65 -7.11
N GLY A 279 -13.95 15.75 -6.39
CA GLY A 279 -14.33 15.91 -4.99
C GLY A 279 -13.17 16.30 -4.09
N PHE A 280 -12.05 15.59 -4.16
CA PHE A 280 -10.83 15.92 -3.39
C PHE A 280 -10.37 17.36 -3.61
N TYR A 281 -10.43 17.84 -4.86
CA TYR A 281 -10.01 19.19 -5.24
C TYR A 281 -11.05 20.25 -4.90
N ARG A 282 -12.33 19.90 -4.68
CA ARG A 282 -13.39 20.83 -4.25
C ARG A 282 -13.34 21.16 -2.77
N ILE A 283 -12.65 20.35 -1.96
CA ILE A 283 -12.59 20.58 -0.52
C ILE A 283 -11.82 21.85 -0.20
N LYS A 284 -12.40 22.68 0.67
CA LYS A 284 -11.75 23.88 1.19
C LYS A 284 -10.52 23.52 2.01
N ARG A 285 -9.38 24.11 1.65
CA ARG A 285 -8.07 23.92 2.30
C ARG A 285 -7.47 25.29 2.63
N PRO A 286 -7.86 25.92 3.75
CA PRO A 286 -7.40 27.25 4.09
C PRO A 286 -5.87 27.37 3.99
N PRO A 287 -5.35 28.45 3.39
CA PRO A 287 -6.09 29.67 3.00
C PRO A 287 -6.88 29.57 1.69
N ARG A 288 -6.79 28.45 0.96
CA ARG A 288 -7.44 28.27 -0.33
C ARG A 288 -8.90 27.85 -0.18
N GLU A 289 -9.76 28.43 -0.99
CA GLU A 289 -11.17 28.04 -1.04
C GLU A 289 -11.38 26.64 -1.63
N ASN A 290 -10.52 26.22 -2.57
CA ASN A 290 -10.44 24.86 -3.11
C ASN A 290 -9.09 24.67 -3.85
N LEU A 291 -8.89 23.50 -4.45
CA LEU A 291 -7.70 23.11 -5.20
C LEU A 291 -7.98 22.88 -6.70
N LEU A 292 -9.16 23.30 -7.20
CA LEU A 292 -9.54 23.13 -8.61
C LEU A 292 -8.56 23.78 -9.60
N PRO A 293 -7.99 24.98 -9.33
CA PRO A 293 -7.05 25.60 -10.27
C PRO A 293 -5.82 24.74 -10.58
N TYR A 294 -5.32 23.97 -9.60
CA TYR A 294 -4.15 23.11 -9.78
C TYR A 294 -4.44 21.96 -10.75
N ILE A 295 -5.56 21.26 -10.56
CA ILE A 295 -5.93 20.17 -11.44
C ILE A 295 -6.38 20.70 -12.82
N ALA A 296 -6.96 21.89 -12.90
CA ALA A 296 -7.31 22.54 -14.16
C ALA A 296 -6.07 22.86 -15.00
N ASP A 297 -5.04 23.46 -14.40
CA ASP A 297 -3.77 23.74 -15.07
C ASP A 297 -3.11 22.45 -15.57
N TYR A 298 -3.06 21.43 -14.70
CA TYR A 298 -2.48 20.13 -15.05
C TYR A 298 -3.22 19.43 -16.21
N LEU A 299 -4.55 19.45 -16.19
CA LEU A 299 -5.39 18.86 -17.23
C LEU A 299 -5.55 19.75 -18.48
N LYS A 300 -5.01 20.98 -18.45
CA LYS A 300 -5.19 22.01 -19.48
C LYS A 300 -6.67 22.24 -19.78
N ALA A 301 -7.46 22.34 -18.71
CA ALA A 301 -8.88 22.66 -18.75
C ALA A 301 -9.08 24.16 -18.56
N ASN A 302 -10.18 24.69 -19.09
CA ASN A 302 -10.61 26.04 -18.80
C ASN A 302 -11.28 26.10 -17.41
N ASP A 303 -11.42 27.30 -16.84
CA ASP A 303 -12.05 27.53 -15.51
C ASP A 303 -13.57 27.24 -15.46
N GLN A 304 -14.11 26.43 -16.37
CA GLN A 304 -15.50 25.96 -16.35
C GLN A 304 -15.57 24.54 -15.77
N ASP A 305 -16.33 24.36 -14.69
CA ASP A 305 -16.47 23.07 -13.98
C ASP A 305 -16.79 21.89 -14.92
N LYS A 306 -17.66 22.11 -15.91
CA LYS A 306 -18.05 21.06 -16.87
C LYS A 306 -16.90 20.63 -17.78
N ASP A 307 -16.10 21.57 -18.28
CA ASP A 307 -14.92 21.25 -19.10
C ASP A 307 -13.91 20.46 -18.27
N LEU A 308 -13.68 20.88 -17.02
CA LEU A 308 -12.76 20.20 -16.11
C LEU A 308 -13.17 18.75 -15.81
N GLU A 309 -14.46 18.49 -15.60
CA GLU A 309 -14.99 17.13 -15.41
C GLU A 309 -14.80 16.25 -16.65
N GLU A 310 -15.11 16.77 -17.84
CA GLU A 310 -14.91 16.05 -19.11
C GLU A 310 -13.42 15.74 -19.35
N LYS A 311 -12.53 16.69 -19.02
CA LYS A 311 -11.08 16.52 -19.09
C LYS A 311 -10.57 15.48 -18.10
N ALA A 312 -11.09 15.45 -16.87
CA ALA A 312 -10.72 14.46 -15.86
C ALA A 312 -11.11 13.03 -16.30
N ILE A 313 -12.32 12.84 -16.86
CA ILE A 313 -12.76 11.55 -17.40
C ILE A 313 -11.86 11.12 -18.57
N THR A 314 -11.58 12.06 -19.48
CA THR A 314 -10.70 11.81 -20.64
C THR A 314 -9.30 11.42 -20.19
N TYR A 315 -8.76 12.11 -19.16
CA TYR A 315 -7.47 11.82 -18.59
C TYR A 315 -7.38 10.41 -18.01
N LEU A 316 -8.39 9.98 -17.24
CA LEU A 316 -8.46 8.61 -16.71
C LEU A 316 -8.48 7.57 -17.84
N LYS A 317 -9.31 7.77 -18.89
CA LYS A 317 -9.40 6.87 -20.05
C LYS A 317 -8.10 6.75 -20.84
N GLN A 318 -7.31 7.81 -20.89
CA GLN A 318 -6.04 7.83 -21.62
C GLN A 318 -4.90 7.19 -20.82
N ASN A 319 -4.93 7.30 -19.48
CA ASN A 319 -3.81 6.88 -18.63
C ASN A 319 -4.05 5.56 -17.90
N ILE A 320 -5.29 5.05 -17.81
CA ILE A 320 -5.61 3.80 -17.11
C ILE A 320 -6.39 2.85 -18.02
N SER A 321 -6.05 1.57 -17.91
CA SER A 321 -6.83 0.44 -18.41
C SER A 321 -7.14 -0.54 -17.30
N ILE A 322 -8.12 -1.42 -17.52
CA ILE A 322 -8.47 -2.50 -16.61
C ILE A 322 -8.42 -3.80 -17.42
N PRO A 323 -7.75 -4.86 -16.94
CA PRO A 323 -7.75 -6.12 -17.65
C PRO A 323 -9.15 -6.76 -17.66
N ASN A 324 -9.50 -7.42 -18.76
CA ASN A 324 -10.79 -8.10 -18.89
C ASN A 324 -10.90 -9.24 -17.88
N GLY A 325 -12.09 -9.46 -17.34
CA GLY A 325 -12.31 -10.54 -16.39
C GLY A 325 -13.76 -10.76 -16.05
N ILE A 326 -13.99 -11.84 -15.31
CA ILE A 326 -15.29 -12.27 -14.82
C ILE A 326 -15.21 -12.49 -13.31
N ALA A 327 -16.37 -12.45 -12.65
CA ALA A 327 -16.48 -12.74 -11.22
C ALA A 327 -17.49 -13.86 -10.97
N LEU A 328 -17.06 -14.85 -10.16
CA LEU A 328 -17.90 -15.89 -9.61
C LEU A 328 -18.52 -15.40 -8.29
N PRO A 329 -19.86 -15.44 -8.14
CA PRO A 329 -20.52 -15.04 -6.91
C PRO A 329 -20.39 -16.09 -5.79
N PHE A 330 -20.70 -15.68 -4.57
CA PHE A 330 -20.73 -16.52 -3.37
C PHE A 330 -21.63 -17.76 -3.50
N SER A 331 -22.72 -17.65 -4.27
CA SER A 331 -23.64 -18.76 -4.54
C SER A 331 -22.93 -19.96 -5.20
N ILE A 332 -21.98 -19.73 -6.11
CA ILE A 332 -21.21 -20.79 -6.79
C ILE A 332 -20.34 -21.55 -5.79
N GLN A 333 -19.67 -20.84 -4.88
CA GLN A 333 -18.91 -21.46 -3.79
C GLN A 333 -19.85 -22.30 -2.92
N GLN A 334 -20.99 -21.74 -2.51
CA GLN A 334 -21.94 -22.41 -1.63
C GLN A 334 -22.48 -23.70 -2.26
N SER A 335 -22.91 -23.65 -3.53
CA SER A 335 -23.37 -24.83 -4.27
C SER A 335 -22.28 -25.91 -4.36
N PHE A 336 -21.01 -25.52 -4.57
CA PHE A 336 -19.89 -26.46 -4.56
C PHE A 336 -19.71 -27.10 -3.18
N LEU A 337 -19.66 -26.32 -2.10
CA LEU A 337 -19.48 -26.84 -0.74
C LEU A 337 -20.64 -27.76 -0.33
N GLN A 338 -21.87 -27.44 -0.73
CA GLN A 338 -23.07 -28.25 -0.44
C GLN A 338 -23.14 -29.54 -1.25
N SER A 339 -22.45 -29.61 -2.40
CA SER A 339 -22.43 -30.81 -3.24
C SER A 339 -21.72 -32.01 -2.59
N SER A 340 -20.95 -31.80 -1.53
CA SER A 340 -20.20 -32.84 -0.82
C SER A 340 -20.62 -32.92 0.66
N PRO A 341 -21.33 -34.00 1.07
CA PRO A 341 -21.67 -34.23 2.48
C PRO A 341 -20.44 -34.29 3.39
N GLY A 342 -19.30 -34.78 2.88
CA GLY A 342 -18.05 -34.84 3.61
C GLY A 342 -17.50 -33.45 3.96
N ILE A 343 -17.56 -32.50 3.01
CA ILE A 343 -17.17 -31.10 3.24
C ILE A 343 -18.07 -30.47 4.30
N GLN A 344 -19.39 -30.65 4.19
CA GLN A 344 -20.35 -30.11 5.16
C GLN A 344 -20.10 -30.61 6.58
N GLN A 345 -19.84 -31.92 6.74
CA GLN A 345 -19.49 -32.49 8.05
C GLN A 345 -18.17 -31.95 8.60
N ALA A 346 -17.16 -31.74 7.75
CA ALA A 346 -15.88 -31.20 8.17
C ALA A 346 -15.98 -29.71 8.57
N ILE A 347 -16.79 -28.91 7.88
CA ILE A 347 -17.15 -27.54 8.28
C ILE A 347 -17.81 -27.55 9.67
N GLY A 348 -18.78 -28.43 9.91
CA GLY A 348 -19.44 -28.57 11.21
C GLY A 348 -18.45 -28.89 12.35
N LYS A 349 -17.49 -29.79 12.11
CA LYS A 349 -16.42 -30.10 13.08
C LYS A 349 -15.52 -28.90 13.37
N LEU A 350 -15.17 -28.13 12.34
CA LEU A 350 -14.35 -26.93 12.51
C LEU A 350 -15.08 -25.88 13.37
N LYS A 351 -16.38 -25.65 13.12
CA LYS A 351 -17.20 -24.75 13.94
C LYS A 351 -17.22 -25.14 15.41
N MET A 352 -17.50 -26.42 15.70
CA MET A 352 -17.46 -26.93 17.07
C MET A 352 -16.06 -26.78 17.70
N GLY A 353 -15.01 -27.00 16.90
CA GLY A 353 -13.63 -26.80 17.34
C GLY A 353 -13.33 -25.36 17.75
N LEU A 354 -13.82 -24.38 16.99
CA LEU A 354 -13.68 -22.96 17.29
C LEU A 354 -14.47 -22.57 18.55
N GLU A 355 -15.74 -22.96 18.63
CA GLU A 355 -16.59 -22.70 19.80
C GLU A 355 -16.01 -23.26 21.11
N LEU A 356 -15.38 -24.43 21.05
CA LEU A 356 -14.76 -25.10 22.20
C LEU A 356 -13.29 -24.70 22.42
N LYS A 357 -12.73 -23.79 21.62
CA LYS A 357 -11.31 -23.40 21.63
C LYS A 357 -10.37 -24.64 21.63
N ALA A 358 -10.68 -25.61 20.78
CA ALA A 358 -9.96 -26.87 20.71
C ALA A 358 -8.54 -26.69 20.15
N ARG A 359 -7.57 -27.43 20.70
CA ARG A 359 -6.18 -27.40 20.20
C ARG A 359 -5.99 -27.89 18.76
N GLN A 360 -7.00 -28.57 18.19
CA GLN A 360 -6.92 -29.23 16.89
C GLN A 360 -7.50 -28.40 15.72
N VAL A 361 -7.87 -27.13 15.96
CA VAL A 361 -8.47 -26.26 14.92
C VAL A 361 -7.61 -26.22 13.65
N ASP A 362 -6.30 -26.07 13.77
CA ASP A 362 -5.36 -26.04 12.64
C ASP A 362 -5.40 -27.31 11.79
N ALA A 363 -5.41 -28.47 12.46
CA ALA A 363 -5.48 -29.76 11.77
C ALA A 363 -6.82 -29.94 11.05
N LEU A 364 -7.92 -29.44 11.63
CA LEU A 364 -9.24 -29.44 10.99
C LEU A 364 -9.25 -28.52 9.76
N CYS A 365 -8.65 -27.33 9.86
CA CYS A 365 -8.48 -26.39 8.75
C CYS A 365 -7.74 -27.06 7.57
N ILE A 366 -6.53 -27.58 7.82
CA ILE A 366 -5.70 -28.21 6.79
C ILE A 366 -6.44 -29.37 6.11
N ARG A 367 -7.09 -30.22 6.90
CA ARG A 367 -7.88 -31.35 6.37
C ARG A 367 -9.02 -30.87 5.47
N LEU A 368 -9.76 -29.85 5.91
CA LEU A 368 -10.87 -29.31 5.14
C LEU A 368 -10.40 -28.64 3.83
N GLN A 369 -9.27 -27.93 3.85
CA GLN A 369 -8.66 -27.37 2.65
C GLN A 369 -8.33 -28.47 1.62
N GLN A 370 -7.70 -29.55 2.07
CA GLN A 370 -7.40 -30.71 1.21
C GLN A 370 -8.67 -31.34 0.62
N MET A 371 -9.72 -31.49 1.44
CA MET A 371 -11.01 -32.02 0.98
C MET A 371 -11.64 -31.15 -0.11
N ILE A 372 -11.59 -29.83 0.03
CA ILE A 372 -12.09 -28.88 -0.98
C ILE A 372 -11.31 -29.04 -2.29
N VAL A 373 -9.98 -29.05 -2.23
CA VAL A 373 -9.12 -29.15 -3.41
C VAL A 373 -9.30 -30.51 -4.12
N GLN A 374 -9.48 -31.61 -3.38
CA GLN A 374 -9.65 -32.95 -3.95
C GLN A 374 -11.06 -33.24 -4.47
N THR A 375 -12.07 -32.52 -3.99
CA THR A 375 -13.46 -32.75 -4.41
C THR A 375 -13.64 -32.40 -5.89
N ARG A 376 -14.27 -33.32 -6.63
CA ARG A 376 -14.65 -33.09 -8.04
C ARG A 376 -15.76 -32.05 -8.08
N MET A 377 -15.59 -31.03 -8.92
CA MET A 377 -16.62 -30.04 -9.19
C MET A 377 -17.79 -30.70 -9.96
N PRO A 378 -19.05 -30.49 -9.55
CA PRO A 378 -20.21 -30.98 -10.30
C PRO A 378 -20.20 -30.51 -11.76
N ASP A 379 -20.56 -31.40 -12.69
CA ASP A 379 -20.44 -31.14 -14.14
C ASP A 379 -21.26 -29.93 -14.60
N GLN A 380 -22.43 -29.71 -13.99
CA GLN A 380 -23.26 -28.52 -14.24
C GLN A 380 -22.54 -27.23 -13.86
N LEU A 381 -21.91 -27.19 -12.69
CA LEU A 381 -21.18 -26.01 -12.20
C LEU A 381 -19.94 -25.75 -13.06
N ARG A 382 -19.20 -26.83 -13.38
CA ARG A 382 -18.03 -26.77 -14.25
C ARG A 382 -18.40 -26.25 -15.64
N GLY A 383 -19.44 -26.79 -16.26
CA GLY A 383 -19.90 -26.39 -17.59
C GLY A 383 -20.40 -24.93 -17.64
N GLN A 384 -21.06 -24.45 -16.58
CA GLN A 384 -21.47 -23.05 -16.47
C GLN A 384 -20.28 -22.10 -16.44
N ILE A 385 -19.25 -22.38 -15.62
CA ILE A 385 -18.03 -21.57 -15.53
C ILE A 385 -17.27 -21.60 -16.84
N ASP A 386 -17.04 -22.80 -17.40
CA ASP A 386 -16.30 -23.00 -18.64
C ASP A 386 -16.93 -22.25 -19.82
N SER A 387 -18.26 -22.37 -19.98
CA SER A 387 -18.99 -21.67 -21.04
C SER A 387 -18.88 -20.16 -20.90
N PHE A 388 -18.87 -19.63 -19.68
CA PHE A 388 -18.76 -18.19 -19.44
C PHE A 388 -17.35 -17.66 -19.70
N ILE A 389 -16.31 -18.42 -19.31
CA ILE A 389 -14.91 -18.11 -19.65
C ILE A 389 -14.73 -18.10 -21.17
N ALA A 390 -15.15 -19.18 -21.84
CA ALA A 390 -14.99 -19.31 -23.29
C ALA A 390 -15.70 -18.18 -24.06
N LYS A 391 -16.86 -17.72 -23.58
CA LYS A 391 -17.63 -16.64 -24.21
C LYS A 391 -17.01 -15.26 -24.01
N ASN A 392 -16.56 -14.93 -22.80
CA ASN A 392 -16.20 -13.56 -22.44
C ASN A 392 -14.68 -13.29 -22.41
N LEU A 393 -13.86 -14.34 -22.34
CA LEU A 393 -12.40 -14.26 -22.29
C LEU A 393 -11.76 -15.05 -23.45
N ALA A 394 -12.46 -15.12 -24.58
CA ALA A 394 -11.94 -15.72 -25.80
C ALA A 394 -10.65 -15.03 -26.25
N GLY A 395 -9.62 -15.81 -26.56
CA GLY A 395 -8.32 -15.30 -27.01
C GLY A 395 -7.33 -14.95 -25.87
N VAL A 396 -7.75 -15.03 -24.61
CA VAL A 396 -6.84 -14.91 -23.46
C VAL A 396 -6.06 -16.21 -23.29
N SER A 397 -4.73 -16.11 -23.21
CA SER A 397 -3.83 -17.27 -23.10
C SER A 397 -3.33 -17.53 -21.68
N SER A 398 -3.44 -16.56 -20.78
CA SER A 398 -3.04 -16.68 -19.39
C SER A 398 -3.97 -15.87 -18.49
N PHE A 399 -4.30 -16.44 -17.33
CA PHE A 399 -5.27 -15.92 -16.39
C PHE A 399 -4.65 -15.71 -15.01
N VAL A 400 -5.21 -14.74 -14.29
CA VAL A 400 -5.03 -14.59 -12.85
C VAL A 400 -6.35 -14.92 -12.14
N VAL A 401 -6.27 -15.80 -11.14
CA VAL A 401 -7.42 -16.21 -10.32
C VAL A 401 -7.24 -15.64 -8.91
N ARG A 402 -8.09 -14.69 -8.51
CA ARG A 402 -7.96 -13.95 -7.24
C ARG A 402 -9.14 -14.19 -6.30
N SER A 403 -8.83 -14.14 -5.01
CA SER A 403 -9.84 -14.06 -3.95
C SER A 403 -10.64 -12.76 -4.03
N SER A 404 -11.90 -12.82 -3.61
CA SER A 404 -12.74 -11.65 -3.37
C SER A 404 -13.79 -12.03 -2.32
N SER A 405 -13.44 -11.88 -1.04
CA SER A 405 -14.34 -12.19 0.08
C SER A 405 -15.18 -10.98 0.53
N ASN A 406 -16.28 -11.24 1.25
CA ASN A 406 -16.99 -10.22 2.04
C ASN A 406 -16.33 -9.97 3.42
N ALA A 407 -15.41 -10.85 3.83
CA ALA A 407 -14.61 -10.70 5.04
C ALA A 407 -13.19 -10.21 4.68
N GLU A 408 -13.12 -9.26 3.73
CA GLU A 408 -11.93 -8.54 3.31
C GLU A 408 -12.16 -7.03 3.47
N ASP A 409 -11.10 -6.30 3.80
CA ASP A 409 -11.07 -4.83 3.86
C ASP A 409 -12.21 -4.21 4.70
N LEU A 410 -12.39 -4.72 5.92
CA LEU A 410 -13.39 -4.24 6.87
C LEU A 410 -12.82 -3.12 7.75
N GLU A 411 -13.69 -2.26 8.26
CA GLU A 411 -13.32 -1.27 9.27
C GLU A 411 -12.72 -1.98 10.50
N HIS A 412 -11.50 -1.59 10.88
CA HIS A 412 -10.70 -2.22 11.95
C HIS A 412 -10.24 -3.68 11.70
N PHE A 413 -10.39 -4.22 10.50
CA PHE A 413 -9.82 -5.51 10.10
C PHE A 413 -9.29 -5.47 8.67
N SER A 414 -7.98 -5.23 8.55
CA SER A 414 -7.28 -5.34 7.26
C SER A 414 -6.87 -6.79 7.02
N ALA A 415 -7.42 -7.36 5.95
CA ALA A 415 -7.15 -8.73 5.52
C ALA A 415 -6.04 -8.84 4.46
N ALA A 416 -5.13 -7.85 4.42
CA ALA A 416 -4.07 -7.81 3.43
C ALA A 416 -3.24 -9.10 3.42
N GLY A 417 -3.18 -9.77 2.26
CA GLY A 417 -2.42 -11.01 2.08
C GLY A 417 -2.94 -12.23 2.86
N ILE A 418 -4.20 -12.23 3.33
CA ILE A 418 -4.78 -13.39 4.06
C ILE A 418 -5.22 -14.53 3.13
N TYR A 419 -5.64 -14.20 1.91
CA TYR A 419 -6.22 -15.16 0.96
C TYR A 419 -5.34 -15.33 -0.29
N GLU A 420 -5.50 -16.47 -0.95
CA GLU A 420 -4.63 -16.88 -2.06
C GLU A 420 -5.01 -16.19 -3.37
N SER A 421 -4.01 -15.97 -4.23
CA SER A 421 -4.18 -15.55 -5.62
C SER A 421 -3.17 -16.28 -6.49
N PHE A 422 -3.62 -16.79 -7.64
CA PHE A 422 -2.81 -17.60 -8.54
C PHE A 422 -2.61 -16.87 -9.87
N ASN A 423 -1.36 -16.54 -10.18
CA ASN A 423 -0.95 -15.94 -11.44
C ASN A 423 -0.56 -17.04 -12.45
N HIS A 424 -0.39 -16.65 -13.71
CA HIS A 424 0.09 -17.53 -14.78
C HIS A 424 -0.69 -18.83 -14.97
N VAL A 425 -2.02 -18.76 -14.89
CA VAL A 425 -2.89 -19.93 -15.06
C VAL A 425 -3.24 -20.07 -16.54
N THR A 426 -2.71 -21.09 -17.21
CA THR A 426 -2.76 -21.22 -18.69
C THR A 426 -3.63 -22.36 -19.21
N THR A 427 -4.18 -23.21 -18.33
CA THR A 427 -5.00 -24.37 -18.72
C THR A 427 -6.33 -24.37 -18.00
N ALA A 428 -7.38 -24.91 -18.64
CA ALA A 428 -8.71 -24.99 -18.03
C ALA A 428 -8.70 -25.77 -16.70
N ASP A 429 -7.99 -26.90 -16.63
CA ASP A 429 -7.87 -27.68 -15.39
C ASP A 429 -7.20 -26.87 -14.27
N ASN A 430 -6.14 -26.12 -14.57
CA ASN A 430 -5.48 -25.26 -13.58
C ASN A 430 -6.37 -24.11 -13.13
N ILE A 431 -7.27 -23.58 -13.98
CA ILE A 431 -8.28 -22.60 -13.57
C ILE A 431 -9.19 -23.20 -12.50
N PHE A 432 -9.76 -24.39 -12.75
CA PHE A 432 -10.64 -25.05 -11.78
C PHE A 432 -9.91 -25.46 -10.49
N GLU A 433 -8.66 -25.87 -10.58
CA GLU A 433 -7.83 -26.11 -9.40
C GLU A 433 -7.61 -24.82 -8.60
N SER A 434 -7.28 -23.72 -9.28
CA SER A 434 -7.06 -22.41 -8.66
C SER A 434 -8.32 -21.87 -7.99
N ILE A 435 -9.49 -22.00 -8.62
CA ILE A 435 -10.79 -21.64 -8.02
C ILE A 435 -10.97 -22.38 -6.68
N LYS A 436 -10.74 -23.70 -6.66
CA LYS A 436 -10.88 -24.50 -5.44
C LYS A 436 -9.85 -24.10 -4.38
N LYS A 437 -8.62 -23.78 -4.77
CA LYS A 437 -7.59 -23.30 -3.84
C LYS A 437 -7.98 -21.95 -3.24
N VAL A 438 -8.50 -21.01 -4.03
CA VAL A 438 -9.03 -19.72 -3.54
C VAL A 438 -10.18 -19.92 -2.56
N TRP A 439 -11.14 -20.81 -2.86
CA TRP A 439 -12.20 -21.14 -1.90
C TRP A 439 -11.64 -21.77 -0.61
N SER A 440 -10.64 -22.63 -0.74
CA SER A 440 -9.98 -23.27 0.41
C SER A 440 -9.16 -22.29 1.24
N SER A 441 -8.66 -21.18 0.67
CA SER A 441 -7.86 -20.21 1.43
C SER A 441 -8.68 -19.47 2.49
N LEU A 442 -10.00 -19.40 2.32
CA LEU A 442 -10.94 -18.96 3.35
C LEU A 442 -10.85 -19.82 4.63
N LEU A 443 -10.27 -21.01 4.56
CA LEU A 443 -10.20 -21.97 5.66
C LEU A 443 -8.75 -22.25 6.08
N SER A 444 -7.81 -21.38 5.70
CA SER A 444 -6.43 -21.49 6.18
C SER A 444 -6.38 -21.25 7.70
N PRO A 445 -5.48 -21.93 8.44
CA PRO A 445 -5.32 -21.69 9.87
C PRO A 445 -5.11 -20.20 10.22
N ARG A 446 -4.34 -19.48 9.39
CA ARG A 446 -4.12 -18.04 9.51
C ARG A 446 -5.42 -17.23 9.36
N SER A 447 -6.18 -17.47 8.28
CA SER A 447 -7.44 -16.75 8.03
C SER A 447 -8.48 -17.00 9.12
N ILE A 448 -8.56 -18.24 9.62
CA ILE A 448 -9.50 -18.62 10.67
C ILE A 448 -9.14 -17.93 11.99
N ARG A 449 -7.88 -17.98 12.41
CA ARG A 449 -7.42 -17.29 13.64
C ARG A 449 -7.68 -15.79 13.59
N LEU A 450 -7.26 -15.14 12.50
CA LEU A 450 -7.40 -13.69 12.37
C LEU A 450 -8.86 -13.24 12.44
N ARG A 451 -9.80 -14.02 11.88
CA ARG A 451 -11.24 -13.74 11.96
C ARG A 451 -11.83 -14.07 13.33
N ASP A 452 -11.43 -15.17 13.94
CA ASP A 452 -11.87 -15.57 15.28
C ASP A 452 -11.44 -14.53 16.33
N ASP A 453 -10.22 -14.01 16.22
CA ASP A 453 -9.66 -12.97 17.10
C ASP A 453 -10.49 -11.67 17.10
N VAL A 454 -11.16 -11.36 15.98
CA VAL A 454 -12.06 -10.20 15.85
C VAL A 454 -13.54 -10.59 15.87
N GLY A 455 -13.85 -11.83 16.21
CA GLY A 455 -15.23 -12.34 16.36
C GLY A 455 -16.03 -12.48 15.07
N ILE A 456 -15.38 -12.55 13.90
CA ILE A 456 -16.04 -12.80 12.62
C ILE A 456 -16.40 -14.29 12.54
N SER A 457 -17.70 -14.57 12.42
CA SER A 457 -18.22 -15.93 12.32
C SER A 457 -17.83 -16.62 11.02
N LEU A 458 -17.51 -17.91 11.10
CA LEU A 458 -17.30 -18.74 9.92
C LEU A 458 -18.53 -18.82 9.01
N ASP A 459 -19.74 -18.70 9.59
CA ASP A 459 -21.02 -18.78 8.88
C ASP A 459 -21.33 -17.58 7.99
N ASP A 460 -20.74 -16.44 8.32
CA ASP A 460 -20.99 -15.18 7.62
C ASP A 460 -19.91 -14.88 6.57
N CYS A 461 -18.98 -15.82 6.35
CA CYS A 461 -17.84 -15.63 5.47
C CYS A 461 -17.98 -16.39 4.15
N TYR A 462 -17.86 -15.67 3.04
CA TYR A 462 -18.01 -16.20 1.69
C TYR A 462 -16.85 -15.73 0.81
N MET A 463 -16.56 -16.51 -0.24
CA MET A 463 -15.46 -16.27 -1.16
C MET A 463 -15.96 -16.25 -2.59
N GLY A 464 -15.99 -15.06 -3.18
CA GLY A 464 -16.10 -14.85 -4.60
C GLY A 464 -14.74 -15.09 -5.26
N VAL A 465 -14.74 -15.25 -6.57
CA VAL A 465 -13.49 -15.47 -7.32
C VAL A 465 -13.47 -14.59 -8.55
N ILE A 466 -12.38 -13.85 -8.72
CA ILE A 466 -12.12 -13.08 -9.93
C ILE A 466 -11.26 -13.95 -10.84
N ILE A 467 -11.68 -14.13 -12.10
CA ILE A 467 -10.87 -14.73 -13.15
C ILE A 467 -10.60 -13.63 -14.17
N GLN A 468 -9.36 -13.19 -14.27
CA GLN A 468 -8.98 -12.04 -15.06
C GLN A 468 -7.87 -12.40 -16.04
N GLU A 469 -7.82 -11.72 -17.19
CA GLU A 469 -6.68 -11.72 -18.10
C GLU A 469 -5.40 -11.35 -17.35
N GLU A 470 -4.36 -12.17 -17.50
CA GLU A 470 -3.02 -11.83 -17.02
C GLU A 470 -2.36 -10.86 -17.99
N VAL A 471 -2.09 -9.64 -17.52
CA VAL A 471 -1.36 -8.64 -18.29
C VAL A 471 0.13 -8.88 -18.13
N LYS A 472 0.81 -9.20 -19.24
CA LYS A 472 2.28 -9.17 -19.30
C LYS A 472 2.75 -7.80 -18.85
N SER A 473 3.76 -7.72 -17.99
CA SER A 473 4.22 -6.44 -17.44
C SER A 473 5.74 -6.33 -17.42
N ASP A 474 6.21 -5.12 -17.71
CA ASP A 474 7.64 -4.76 -17.63
C ASP A 474 7.93 -4.00 -16.33
N MET A 475 6.91 -3.40 -15.74
CA MET A 475 6.98 -2.69 -14.46
C MET A 475 5.62 -2.74 -13.78
N GLY A 476 5.58 -2.74 -12.46
CA GLY A 476 4.34 -2.65 -11.69
C GLY A 476 4.63 -2.36 -10.22
N GLY A 477 3.58 -2.24 -9.43
CA GLY A 477 3.74 -1.96 -8.02
C GLY A 477 2.46 -1.53 -7.34
N VAL A 478 2.64 -0.77 -6.26
CA VAL A 478 1.56 -0.32 -5.38
C VAL A 478 1.65 1.20 -5.23
N MET A 479 0.52 1.86 -5.39
CA MET A 479 0.36 3.30 -5.18
C MET A 479 -0.61 3.53 -4.03
N VAL A 480 -0.21 4.37 -3.07
CA VAL A 480 -1.13 4.90 -2.07
C VAL A 480 -1.30 6.41 -2.23
N THR A 481 -2.53 6.91 -2.18
CA THR A 481 -2.82 8.34 -2.41
C THR A 481 -2.58 9.20 -1.16
N THR A 482 -1.54 8.90 -0.41
CA THR A 482 -1.08 9.67 0.75
C THR A 482 0.41 9.39 0.96
N ASN A 483 1.13 10.26 1.64
CA ASN A 483 2.47 9.93 2.11
C ASN A 483 2.41 9.07 3.39
N PRO A 484 2.83 7.79 3.35
CA PRO A 484 2.87 6.96 4.55
C PRO A 484 4.08 7.28 5.45
N LEU A 485 5.10 7.97 4.94
CA LEU A 485 6.32 8.33 5.66
C LEU A 485 6.15 9.57 6.54
N ASP A 486 5.23 10.46 6.18
CA ASP A 486 4.95 11.68 6.92
C ASP A 486 3.46 11.83 7.20
N ARG A 487 3.07 11.65 8.46
CA ARG A 487 1.68 11.86 8.89
C ARG A 487 1.27 13.34 8.85
N ASN A 488 2.22 14.26 8.79
CA ASN A 488 1.98 15.69 8.64
C ASN A 488 1.94 16.13 7.17
N ASP A 489 2.12 15.22 6.20
CA ASP A 489 1.83 15.54 4.80
C ASP A 489 0.35 15.88 4.69
N LEU A 490 0.09 17.18 4.60
CA LEU A 490 -1.22 17.75 4.79
C LEU A 490 -2.24 17.14 3.83
N PHE A 491 -1.84 16.78 2.61
CA PHE A 491 -2.63 16.04 1.60
C PHE A 491 -1.94 16.00 0.22
N ARG A 492 -0.65 16.38 0.10
CA ARG A 492 -0.06 16.80 -1.19
C ARG A 492 0.44 15.63 -2.00
N ASP A 493 1.07 14.67 -1.32
CA ASP A 493 1.84 13.65 -2.01
C ASP A 493 1.05 12.35 -2.18
N VAL A 494 1.37 11.66 -3.27
CA VAL A 494 0.98 10.28 -3.57
C VAL A 494 2.27 9.45 -3.57
N TYR A 495 2.28 8.35 -2.83
CA TYR A 495 3.44 7.49 -2.67
C TYR A 495 3.33 6.25 -3.55
N LEU A 496 4.41 5.86 -4.22
CA LEU A 496 4.48 4.66 -5.05
C LEU A 496 5.68 3.78 -4.67
N ASN A 497 5.41 2.49 -4.50
CA ASN A 497 6.43 1.44 -4.61
C ASN A 497 6.41 0.88 -6.04
N VAL A 498 7.58 0.73 -6.66
CA VAL A 498 7.72 0.25 -8.04
C VAL A 498 8.74 -0.88 -8.14
N SER A 499 8.36 -1.93 -8.87
CA SER A 499 9.22 -3.01 -9.33
C SER A 499 9.41 -2.91 -10.83
N SER A 500 10.66 -2.97 -11.30
CA SER A 500 10.99 -3.05 -12.73
C SER A 500 11.43 -4.44 -13.20
N GLN A 501 11.49 -5.42 -12.30
CA GLN A 501 11.99 -6.78 -12.61
C GLN A 501 10.93 -7.86 -12.42
N SER A 502 10.02 -7.71 -11.44
CA SER A 502 8.86 -8.57 -11.28
C SER A 502 7.83 -7.95 -10.33
N VAL A 503 6.59 -7.77 -10.81
CA VAL A 503 5.46 -7.24 -10.02
C VAL A 503 5.15 -8.12 -8.81
N THR A 504 5.39 -9.43 -8.89
CA THR A 504 5.12 -10.36 -7.78
C THR A 504 6.12 -10.24 -6.63
N ASN A 505 7.35 -9.79 -6.90
CA ASN A 505 8.42 -9.77 -5.89
C ASN A 505 8.26 -8.64 -4.86
N VAL A 506 7.59 -7.54 -5.20
CA VAL A 506 7.34 -6.43 -4.26
C VAL A 506 6.22 -6.77 -3.29
N VAL A 507 5.18 -7.46 -3.75
CA VAL A 507 4.09 -7.95 -2.87
C VAL A 507 4.62 -9.01 -1.88
N GLN A 508 5.64 -9.78 -2.28
CA GLN A 508 6.30 -10.78 -1.43
C GLN A 508 7.53 -10.25 -0.65
N GLY A 509 7.93 -8.98 -0.89
CA GLY A 509 9.02 -8.31 -0.18
C GLY A 509 10.40 -8.95 -0.34
N SER A 510 10.71 -9.59 -1.47
CA SER A 510 12.02 -10.21 -1.73
C SER A 510 13.06 -9.23 -2.29
N GLU A 511 12.62 -8.10 -2.84
CA GLU A 511 13.48 -7.00 -3.30
C GLU A 511 13.00 -5.67 -2.74
N LEU A 512 13.93 -4.78 -2.38
CA LEU A 512 13.59 -3.41 -2.03
C LEU A 512 13.18 -2.67 -3.31
N PRO A 513 11.94 -2.16 -3.41
CA PRO A 513 11.44 -1.47 -4.59
C PRO A 513 12.01 -0.05 -4.71
N TYR A 514 11.84 0.55 -5.88
CA TYR A 514 11.90 1.99 -6.01
C TYR A 514 10.74 2.62 -5.22
N GLN A 515 11.00 3.77 -4.61
CA GLN A 515 10.05 4.52 -3.82
C GLN A 515 10.00 5.96 -4.32
N TYR A 516 8.81 6.41 -4.73
CA TYR A 516 8.58 7.75 -5.25
C TYR A 516 7.47 8.45 -4.48
N LEU A 517 7.58 9.76 -4.40
CA LEU A 517 6.49 10.64 -3.98
C LEU A 517 6.22 11.60 -5.14
N TYR A 518 4.94 11.81 -5.45
CA TYR A 518 4.51 12.79 -6.45
C TYR A 518 3.53 13.76 -5.82
N ASN A 519 3.84 15.05 -5.94
CA ASN A 519 2.96 16.12 -5.52
C ASN A 519 1.83 16.29 -6.56
N THR A 520 0.58 16.13 -6.14
CA THR A 520 -0.60 16.21 -7.03
C THR A 520 -1.22 17.60 -7.13
N LEU A 521 -0.57 18.63 -6.57
CA LEU A 521 -1.03 20.02 -6.58
C LEU A 521 -0.13 20.88 -7.45
N GLU A 522 1.06 21.23 -6.95
CA GLU A 522 2.04 22.02 -7.70
C GLU A 522 2.75 21.20 -8.79
N GLY A 523 2.60 19.87 -8.75
CA GLY A 523 3.27 18.95 -9.64
C GLY A 523 4.71 18.65 -9.20
N GLY A 524 5.33 17.72 -9.91
CA GLY A 524 6.66 17.21 -9.61
C GLY A 524 6.62 15.89 -8.84
N GLY A 525 7.81 15.32 -8.67
CA GLY A 525 8.00 14.12 -7.87
C GLY A 525 9.43 14.04 -7.40
N LYS A 526 9.68 13.16 -6.43
CA LYS A 526 10.99 12.95 -5.82
C LYS A 526 11.27 11.46 -5.67
N THR A 527 12.52 11.09 -5.92
CA THR A 527 12.99 9.73 -5.63
C THR A 527 13.35 9.62 -4.16
N VAL A 528 12.62 8.81 -3.42
CA VAL A 528 12.89 8.53 -2.00
C VAL A 528 13.96 7.45 -1.90
N SER A 529 13.79 6.36 -2.65
CA SER A 529 14.73 5.24 -2.67
C SER A 529 14.73 4.58 -4.04
N ILE A 530 15.89 4.08 -4.47
CA ILE A 530 16.01 3.20 -5.65
C ILE A 530 16.07 1.72 -5.26
N GLY A 531 15.91 1.42 -3.97
CA GLY A 531 16.00 0.07 -3.42
C GLY A 531 17.32 -0.61 -3.79
N ASN A 532 17.22 -1.82 -4.35
CA ASN A 532 18.35 -2.64 -4.76
C ASN A 532 18.87 -2.30 -6.17
N ALA A 533 18.25 -1.35 -6.87
CA ALA A 533 18.70 -0.97 -8.20
C ALA A 533 20.04 -0.23 -8.17
N LYS A 534 20.75 -0.32 -9.30
CA LYS A 534 21.99 0.42 -9.55
C LYS A 534 21.72 1.85 -9.99
N GLU A 535 20.65 2.06 -10.76
CA GLU A 535 20.27 3.33 -11.36
C GLU A 535 18.77 3.56 -11.19
N ASP A 536 18.39 4.84 -11.12
CA ASP A 536 17.01 5.29 -11.02
C ASP A 536 16.26 5.10 -12.36
N LEU A 537 14.92 5.11 -12.31
CA LEU A 537 14.10 4.95 -13.50
C LEU A 537 14.25 6.15 -14.47
N PRO A 538 14.24 5.90 -15.80
CA PRO A 538 14.28 6.96 -16.80
C PRO A 538 13.11 7.96 -16.67
N LYS A 539 13.35 9.19 -17.13
CA LYS A 539 12.38 10.31 -17.13
C LYS A 539 11.00 9.93 -17.70
N ILE A 540 10.97 9.16 -18.79
CA ILE A 540 9.71 8.73 -19.43
C ILE A 540 8.87 7.85 -18.50
N GLN A 541 9.51 6.95 -17.75
CA GLN A 541 8.80 6.10 -16.79
C GLN A 541 8.33 6.91 -15.58
N LYS A 542 9.17 7.80 -15.05
CA LYS A 542 8.79 8.74 -13.97
C LYS A 542 7.58 9.60 -14.37
N ALA A 543 7.49 10.05 -15.62
CA ALA A 543 6.33 10.79 -16.11
C ALA A 543 5.05 9.94 -16.14
N LYS A 544 5.14 8.66 -16.53
CA LYS A 544 4.00 7.73 -16.47
C LYS A 544 3.52 7.49 -15.03
N LEU A 545 4.45 7.39 -14.08
CA LEU A 545 4.13 7.27 -12.65
C LEU A 545 3.46 8.53 -12.09
N GLN A 546 3.91 9.72 -12.52
CA GLN A 546 3.23 10.97 -12.17
C GLN A 546 1.78 10.98 -12.71
N ASN A 547 1.58 10.50 -13.94
CA ASN A 547 0.23 10.43 -14.49
C ASN A 547 -0.68 9.50 -13.69
N LEU A 548 -0.13 8.36 -13.27
CA LEU A 548 -0.82 7.41 -12.40
C LEU A 548 -1.16 8.04 -11.04
N ALA A 549 -0.27 8.85 -10.46
CA ALA A 549 -0.50 9.54 -9.19
C ALA A 549 -1.70 10.50 -9.26
N ILE A 550 -1.78 11.31 -10.32
CA ILE A 550 -2.91 12.23 -10.56
C ILE A 550 -4.20 11.45 -10.77
N ALA A 551 -4.15 10.39 -11.56
CA ALA A 551 -5.27 9.49 -11.76
C ALA A 551 -5.75 8.84 -10.45
N GLY A 552 -4.81 8.42 -9.59
CA GLY A 552 -5.10 7.92 -8.25
C GLY A 552 -5.87 8.93 -7.41
N ARG A 553 -5.49 10.21 -7.45
CA ARG A 553 -6.19 11.28 -6.73
C ARG A 553 -7.61 11.53 -7.24
N LEU A 554 -7.83 11.45 -8.55
CA LEU A 554 -9.18 11.53 -9.14
C LEU A 554 -10.05 10.34 -8.69
N LEU A 555 -9.49 9.13 -8.70
CA LEU A 555 -10.17 7.93 -8.23
C LEU A 555 -10.46 7.98 -6.73
N GLN A 556 -9.55 8.54 -5.91
CA GLN A 556 -9.75 8.74 -4.47
C GLN A 556 -11.05 9.48 -4.19
N SER A 557 -11.35 10.53 -4.96
CA SER A 557 -12.59 11.27 -4.80
C SER A 557 -13.83 10.40 -5.02
N HIS A 558 -13.80 9.46 -5.96
CA HIS A 558 -14.95 8.58 -6.20
C HIS A 558 -15.11 7.50 -5.12
N PHE A 559 -14.00 6.84 -4.77
CA PHE A 559 -13.99 5.69 -3.86
C PHE A 559 -13.97 6.07 -2.38
N SER A 560 -13.88 7.37 -2.05
CA SER A 560 -14.07 7.83 -0.68
C SER A 560 -15.51 7.53 -0.21
N PRO A 561 -15.69 6.92 0.98
CA PRO A 561 -17.01 6.58 1.50
C PRO A 561 -17.84 7.82 1.85
N ASP A 562 -17.17 8.92 2.18
CA ASP A 562 -17.79 10.20 2.52
C ASP A 562 -17.37 11.34 1.56
N TYR A 563 -18.11 12.44 1.65
CA TYR A 563 -17.86 13.67 0.89
C TYR A 563 -16.73 14.53 1.46
N THR A 564 -15.96 14.04 2.44
CA THR A 564 -14.70 14.69 2.84
C THR A 564 -13.58 14.36 1.85
N PHE A 565 -13.75 13.30 1.06
CA PHE A 565 -12.78 12.80 0.08
C PHE A 565 -11.38 12.53 0.68
N SER A 566 -11.31 12.35 2.00
CA SER A 566 -10.06 12.28 2.75
C SER A 566 -9.51 10.86 2.87
N THR A 567 -10.32 9.84 2.57
CA THR A 567 -9.91 8.44 2.63
C THR A 567 -8.96 8.15 1.45
N PRO A 568 -7.68 7.86 1.70
CA PRO A 568 -6.74 7.51 0.64
C PRO A 568 -7.07 6.15 0.02
N LEU A 569 -6.55 5.90 -1.18
CA LEU A 569 -6.64 4.60 -1.85
C LEU A 569 -5.31 3.87 -1.85
N ASP A 570 -5.40 2.56 -1.85
CA ASP A 570 -4.34 1.58 -2.13
C ASP A 570 -4.66 0.93 -3.49
N ILE A 571 -3.78 1.14 -4.47
CA ILE A 571 -3.97 0.75 -5.87
C ILE A 571 -2.80 -0.11 -6.31
N GLU A 572 -3.10 -1.34 -6.68
CA GLU A 572 -2.14 -2.23 -7.34
C GLU A 572 -2.23 -2.05 -8.86
N TRP A 573 -1.07 -1.91 -9.50
CA TRP A 573 -1.00 -1.61 -10.91
C TRP A 573 0.17 -2.31 -11.59
N VAL A 574 0.01 -2.54 -12.89
CA VAL A 574 1.05 -3.06 -13.78
C VAL A 574 1.12 -2.24 -15.05
N SER A 575 2.24 -2.28 -15.75
CA SER A 575 2.47 -1.52 -16.96
C SER A 575 3.11 -2.38 -18.05
N TYR A 576 2.66 -2.16 -19.28
CA TYR A 576 3.16 -2.83 -20.47
C TYR A 576 3.19 -1.86 -21.63
N GLY A 577 4.40 -1.62 -22.16
CA GLY A 577 4.62 -0.55 -23.13
C GLY A 577 4.14 0.81 -22.60
N ASP A 578 3.14 1.39 -23.26
CA ASP A 578 2.58 2.71 -22.91
C ASP A 578 1.32 2.67 -22.05
N LYS A 579 0.80 1.48 -21.75
CA LYS A 579 -0.43 1.33 -20.97
C LYS A 579 -0.15 1.01 -19.51
N MET A 580 -0.88 1.67 -18.62
CA MET A 580 -0.99 1.32 -17.20
C MET A 580 -2.30 0.58 -16.97
N TYR A 581 -2.24 -0.52 -16.23
CA TYR A 581 -3.37 -1.35 -15.88
C TYR A 581 -3.54 -1.33 -14.36
N ILE A 582 -4.73 -0.93 -13.89
CA ILE A 582 -5.10 -1.14 -12.49
C ILE A 582 -5.64 -2.55 -12.35
N VAL A 583 -5.01 -3.35 -11.48
CA VAL A 583 -5.38 -4.75 -11.25
C VAL A 583 -6.16 -4.94 -9.95
N GLN A 584 -5.99 -4.02 -8.99
CA GLN A 584 -6.75 -3.97 -7.74
C GLN A 584 -6.82 -2.52 -7.24
N LEU A 585 -7.91 -2.17 -6.57
CA LEU A 585 -8.02 -0.93 -5.80
C LEU A 585 -8.88 -1.15 -4.57
N ARG A 586 -8.56 -0.42 -3.49
CA ARG A 586 -9.33 -0.40 -2.24
C ARG A 586 -9.03 0.86 -1.43
N PRO A 587 -9.88 1.22 -0.46
CA PRO A 587 -9.52 2.21 0.56
C PRO A 587 -8.26 1.80 1.33
N TYR A 588 -7.36 2.76 1.57
CA TYR A 588 -6.16 2.56 2.39
C TYR A 588 -6.49 2.92 3.85
N VAL A 589 -6.36 1.93 4.73
CA VAL A 589 -6.60 2.10 6.17
C VAL A 589 -5.30 2.56 6.84
N LYS A 590 -5.33 3.74 7.46
CA LYS A 590 -4.23 4.29 8.28
C LYS A 590 -4.28 3.78 9.70
#